data_AF-A0A7J2R997-F1
#
_entry.id   AF-A0A7J2R997-F1
#
_cell.length_a   1.000
_cell.length_b   1.000
_cell.length_c   1.000
_cell.angle_alpha   90.00
_cell.angle_beta   90.00
_cell.angle_gamma   90.00
#
_symmetry.space_group_name_H-M   'P 1'
#
loop_
_entity.id
_entity.type
_entity.pdbx_description
1 polymer ?
#
loop_
_entity_poly.entity_id
_entity_poly.type
_entity_poly.pdbx_seq_one_letter_code
_entity_poly.pdbx_strand_id
1 'polypeptide(L)'
;MPEESIEYEKVLREDLKAYLKALDAKEFGLCNIVSNRMMTNAMILNSVDFNLLGAILKEITFDFNLFQEENSLENALKKLKNTLKSYQSSNPKVDQILDDYYEYFDIFRNIITSPLEEYEENKDFSIYTTKFSINFFIQENENDLILPYNFDVRIYGVLNEINRVMKSFGFTKHQLVLKLVLSYFGRMYEYFRFLLSTENIDKIWEEKFSDYKEKLLSNVKSFSLEESYINNSLELLFEFCREWRTFFMRLLEIPRGPKVEKGTAIPSNVRQELDEMVTKLINSKLEEKED
;
A
#
# COMPACT_ATOMS: atom_id res chain seq x y z
N MET A 1 19.77 -18.92 24.57
CA MET A 1 19.19 -17.87 23.72
C MET A 1 19.92 -17.60 22.39
N PRO A 2 21.17 -18.04 22.09
CA PRO A 2 21.79 -17.73 20.78
C PRO A 2 21.47 -18.67 19.61
N GLU A 3 21.27 -19.98 19.83
CA GLU A 3 21.15 -20.95 18.72
C GLU A 3 19.74 -21.01 18.13
N GLU A 4 18.70 -20.94 18.96
CA GLU A 4 17.30 -20.97 18.51
C GLU A 4 16.93 -19.74 17.67
N SER A 5 17.48 -18.55 17.97
CA SER A 5 17.17 -17.33 17.19
C SER A 5 17.73 -17.39 15.77
N ILE A 6 18.91 -18.00 15.58
CA ILE A 6 19.55 -18.18 14.27
C ILE A 6 18.74 -19.14 13.39
N GLU A 7 18.18 -20.20 13.99
CA GLU A 7 17.35 -21.15 13.25
C GLU A 7 16.05 -20.52 12.75
N TYR A 8 15.40 -19.67 13.56
CA TYR A 8 14.15 -19.01 13.17
C TYR A 8 14.36 -17.86 12.17
N GLU A 9 15.50 -17.16 12.20
CA GLU A 9 15.83 -16.13 11.20
C GLU A 9 15.90 -16.69 9.77
N LYS A 10 16.18 -17.99 9.62
CA LYS A 10 16.16 -18.66 8.31
C LYS A 10 14.81 -18.51 7.59
N VAL A 11 13.70 -18.46 8.34
CA VAL A 11 12.35 -18.30 7.78
C VAL A 11 12.22 -17.00 6.99
N LEU A 12 12.84 -15.90 7.44
CA LEU A 12 12.81 -14.61 6.75
C LEU A 12 13.54 -14.66 5.40
N ARG A 13 14.64 -15.42 5.33
CA ARG A 13 15.38 -15.66 4.08
C ARG A 13 14.59 -16.57 3.13
N GLU A 14 13.88 -17.56 3.67
CA GLU A 14 12.99 -18.42 2.91
C GLU A 14 11.82 -17.64 2.31
N ASP A 15 11.25 -16.68 3.05
CA ASP A 15 10.24 -15.74 2.54
C ASP A 15 10.80 -14.88 1.41
N LEU A 16 12.00 -14.30 1.55
CA LEU A 16 12.64 -13.53 0.48
C LEU A 16 12.86 -14.38 -0.78
N LYS A 17 13.30 -15.63 -0.61
CA LYS A 17 13.46 -16.58 -1.72
C LYS A 17 12.13 -16.93 -2.38
N ALA A 18 11.07 -17.09 -1.61
CA ALA A 18 9.72 -17.34 -2.13
C ALA A 18 9.19 -16.13 -2.91
N TYR A 19 9.42 -14.91 -2.40
CA TYR A 19 9.04 -13.67 -3.07
C TYR A 19 9.75 -13.53 -4.42
N LEU A 20 11.07 -13.77 -4.47
CA LEU A 20 11.84 -13.76 -5.72
C LEU A 20 11.30 -14.76 -6.75
N LYS A 21 10.97 -15.99 -6.34
CA LYS A 21 10.37 -16.99 -7.22
C LYS A 21 9.00 -16.56 -7.76
N ALA A 22 8.16 -15.98 -6.90
CA ALA A 22 6.86 -15.44 -7.31
C ALA A 22 7.02 -14.28 -8.31
N LEU A 23 8.00 -13.40 -8.06
CA LEU A 23 8.33 -12.29 -8.95
C LEU A 23 8.88 -12.75 -10.30
N ASP A 24 9.64 -13.85 -10.34
CA ASP A 24 10.10 -14.49 -11.58
C ASP A 24 8.95 -15.09 -12.39
N ALA A 25 7.97 -15.68 -11.71
CA ALA A 25 6.76 -16.21 -12.34
C ALA A 25 5.69 -15.13 -12.65
N LYS A 26 5.94 -13.85 -12.31
CA LYS A 26 4.96 -12.75 -12.37
C LYS A 26 3.66 -13.03 -11.58
N GLU A 27 3.75 -13.85 -10.54
CA GLU A 27 2.64 -14.21 -9.64
C GLU A 27 2.46 -13.15 -8.55
N PHE A 28 2.02 -11.94 -8.92
CA PHE A 28 1.93 -10.80 -7.99
C PHE A 28 0.96 -11.02 -6.83
N GLY A 29 -0.05 -11.88 -6.99
CA GLY A 29 -0.90 -12.32 -5.88
C GLY A 29 -0.10 -13.05 -4.81
N LEU A 30 0.81 -13.93 -5.21
CA LEU A 30 1.71 -14.63 -4.30
C LEU A 30 2.76 -13.68 -3.69
N CYS A 31 3.28 -12.72 -4.46
CA CYS A 31 4.15 -11.67 -3.91
C CYS A 31 3.49 -10.91 -2.75
N ASN A 32 2.21 -10.58 -2.87
CA ASN A 32 1.45 -9.91 -1.81
C ASN A 32 1.27 -10.80 -0.57
N ILE A 33 1.03 -12.10 -0.76
CA ILE A 33 0.94 -13.06 0.35
C ILE A 33 2.29 -13.17 1.07
N VAL A 34 3.38 -13.30 0.32
CA VAL A 34 4.73 -13.49 0.87
C VAL A 34 5.23 -12.23 1.58
N SER A 35 4.97 -11.03 1.06
CA SER A 35 5.33 -9.78 1.75
C SER A 35 4.59 -9.61 3.09
N ASN A 36 3.30 -9.96 3.14
CA ASN A 36 2.53 -10.03 4.39
C ASN A 36 3.12 -11.04 5.38
N ARG A 37 3.52 -12.22 4.88
CA ARG A 37 4.12 -13.28 5.70
C ARG A 37 5.46 -12.84 6.27
N MET A 38 6.32 -12.26 5.44
CA MET A 38 7.61 -11.70 5.86
C MET A 38 7.44 -10.67 6.97
N MET A 39 6.50 -9.74 6.84
CA MET A 39 6.20 -8.78 7.93
C MET A 39 5.71 -9.46 9.22
N THR A 40 4.91 -10.52 9.10
CA THR A 40 4.40 -11.28 10.26
C THR A 40 5.54 -12.01 10.96
N ASN A 41 6.38 -12.71 10.21
CA ASN A 41 7.55 -13.40 10.73
C ASN A 41 8.55 -12.41 11.34
N ALA A 42 8.76 -11.27 10.68
CA ALA A 42 9.64 -10.22 11.18
C ALA A 42 9.11 -9.59 12.47
N MET A 43 7.79 -9.42 12.61
CA MET A 43 7.16 -9.00 13.87
C MET A 43 7.40 -10.02 14.99
N ILE A 44 7.23 -11.33 14.72
CA ILE A 44 7.45 -12.39 15.72
C ILE A 44 8.91 -12.42 16.18
N LEU A 45 9.84 -12.23 15.24
CA LEU A 45 11.27 -12.24 15.49
C LEU A 45 11.85 -10.88 15.89
N ASN A 46 11.01 -9.84 16.02
CA ASN A 46 11.40 -8.45 16.25
C ASN A 46 12.49 -7.92 15.29
N SER A 47 12.48 -8.36 14.03
CA SER A 47 13.41 -7.89 13.00
C SER A 47 12.87 -6.64 12.31
N VAL A 48 13.46 -5.48 12.61
CA VAL A 48 13.09 -4.20 11.99
C VAL A 48 13.42 -4.20 10.50
N ASP A 49 14.61 -4.70 10.12
CA ASP A 49 15.07 -4.75 8.73
C ASP A 49 14.10 -5.52 7.82
N PHE A 50 13.75 -6.76 8.22
CA PHE A 50 12.84 -7.58 7.41
C PHE A 50 11.39 -7.11 7.47
N ASN A 51 10.99 -6.41 8.53
CA ASN A 51 9.67 -5.79 8.58
C ASN A 51 9.57 -4.64 7.57
N LEU A 52 10.58 -3.76 7.53
CA LEU A 52 10.68 -2.69 6.54
C LEU A 52 10.75 -3.26 5.11
N LEU A 53 11.56 -4.30 4.89
CA LEU A 53 11.64 -4.96 3.59
C LEU A 53 10.28 -5.51 3.16
N GLY A 54 9.61 -6.27 4.03
CA GLY A 54 8.27 -6.78 3.76
C GLY A 54 7.28 -5.65 3.49
N ALA A 55 7.42 -4.53 4.21
CA ALA A 55 6.55 -3.38 4.06
C ALA A 55 6.67 -2.73 2.67
N ILE A 56 7.90 -2.53 2.21
CA ILE A 56 8.23 -1.99 0.88
C ILE A 56 7.85 -2.97 -0.22
N LEU A 57 8.15 -4.26 -0.07
CA LEU A 57 7.77 -5.28 -1.05
C LEU A 57 6.26 -5.34 -1.27
N LYS A 58 5.47 -5.06 -0.24
CA LYS A 58 4.02 -4.92 -0.38
C LYS A 58 3.62 -3.70 -1.21
N GLU A 59 4.24 -2.54 -1.00
CA GLU A 59 4.01 -1.34 -1.83
C GLU A 59 4.36 -1.61 -3.29
N ILE A 60 5.54 -2.20 -3.52
CA ILE A 60 6.01 -2.55 -4.86
C ILE A 60 5.06 -3.54 -5.54
N THR A 61 4.56 -4.54 -4.80
CA THR A 61 3.55 -5.46 -5.35
C THR A 61 2.24 -4.74 -5.70
N PHE A 62 1.84 -3.76 -4.91
CA PHE A 62 0.66 -2.94 -5.21
C PHE A 62 0.86 -2.11 -6.48
N ASP A 63 2.02 -1.46 -6.61
CA ASP A 63 2.43 -0.75 -7.82
C ASP A 63 2.35 -1.68 -9.04
N PHE A 64 2.98 -2.86 -9.01
CA PHE A 64 2.92 -3.79 -10.14
C PHE A 64 1.50 -4.25 -10.47
N ASN A 65 0.64 -4.47 -9.47
CA ASN A 65 -0.75 -4.86 -9.70
C ASN A 65 -1.58 -3.78 -10.41
N LEU A 66 -1.23 -2.50 -10.25
CA LEU A 66 -1.92 -1.40 -10.92
C LEU A 66 -1.49 -1.23 -12.38
N PHE A 67 -0.24 -1.56 -12.71
CA PHE A 67 0.37 -1.26 -14.01
C PHE A 67 0.74 -2.52 -14.83
N GLN A 68 0.18 -3.69 -14.50
CA GLN A 68 0.58 -5.00 -15.07
C GLN A 68 0.65 -5.06 -16.62
N GLU A 69 -0.11 -4.22 -17.32
CA GLU A 69 -0.20 -4.21 -18.78
C GLU A 69 0.93 -3.39 -19.46
N GLU A 70 1.76 -2.70 -18.68
CA GLU A 70 2.85 -1.89 -19.22
C GLU A 70 4.12 -2.74 -19.46
N ASN A 71 4.46 -2.94 -20.74
CA ASN A 71 5.71 -3.60 -21.17
C ASN A 71 6.98 -2.95 -20.59
N SER A 72 6.89 -1.71 -20.13
CA SER A 72 7.98 -0.90 -19.55
C SER A 72 8.39 -1.31 -18.12
N LEU A 73 7.60 -2.14 -17.42
CA LEU A 73 7.92 -2.58 -16.05
C LEU A 73 9.10 -3.57 -15.95
N GLU A 74 9.56 -4.12 -17.07
CA GLU A 74 10.63 -5.14 -17.09
C GLU A 74 11.95 -4.62 -16.51
N ASN A 75 12.29 -3.34 -16.75
CA ASN A 75 13.51 -2.73 -16.21
C ASN A 75 13.43 -2.54 -14.70
N ALA A 76 12.30 -2.05 -14.17
CA ALA A 76 12.08 -1.92 -12.74
C ALA A 76 12.09 -3.29 -12.04
N LEU A 77 11.46 -4.31 -12.64
CA LEU A 77 11.49 -5.68 -12.16
C LEU A 77 12.92 -6.25 -12.14
N LYS A 78 13.70 -6.03 -13.20
CA LYS A 78 15.09 -6.51 -13.29
C LYS A 78 15.96 -5.89 -12.20
N LYS A 79 15.86 -4.57 -11.99
CA LYS A 79 16.59 -3.88 -10.92
C LYS A 79 16.19 -4.42 -9.55
N LEU A 80 14.88 -4.51 -9.26
CA LEU A 80 14.39 -5.07 -8.00
C LEU A 80 14.91 -6.48 -7.75
N LYS A 81 14.86 -7.37 -8.76
CA LYS A 81 15.38 -8.73 -8.64
C LYS A 81 16.86 -8.76 -8.30
N ASN A 82 17.67 -7.91 -8.93
CA ASN A 82 19.10 -7.85 -8.65
C ASN A 82 19.38 -7.38 -7.22
N THR A 83 18.67 -6.34 -6.76
CA THR A 83 18.72 -5.86 -5.38
C THR A 83 18.34 -6.99 -4.40
N LEU A 84 17.19 -7.64 -4.59
CA LEU A 84 16.70 -8.69 -3.69
C LEU A 84 17.60 -9.94 -3.68
N LYS A 85 18.25 -10.29 -4.79
CA LYS A 85 19.26 -11.36 -4.84
C LYS A 85 20.46 -11.04 -3.95
N SER A 86 20.87 -9.77 -3.86
CA SER A 86 21.98 -9.36 -2.98
C SER A 86 21.65 -9.61 -1.50
N TYR A 87 20.38 -9.39 -1.10
CA TYR A 87 19.89 -9.62 0.26
C TYR A 87 19.78 -11.11 0.64
N GLN A 88 19.85 -12.03 -0.33
CA GLN A 88 19.93 -13.45 -0.01
C GLN A 88 21.32 -13.82 0.56
N SER A 89 22.37 -13.14 0.07
CA SER A 89 23.76 -13.40 0.45
C SER A 89 24.17 -12.68 1.75
N SER A 90 23.56 -11.54 2.05
CA SER A 90 23.82 -10.75 3.26
C SER A 90 22.51 -10.27 3.86
N ASN A 91 22.38 -10.23 5.19
CA ASN A 91 21.19 -9.64 5.81
C ASN A 91 21.06 -8.17 5.34
N PRO A 92 19.88 -7.76 4.84
CA PRO A 92 19.66 -6.39 4.45
C PRO A 92 19.65 -5.50 5.69
N LYS A 93 20.10 -4.26 5.54
CA LYS A 93 20.06 -3.23 6.58
C LYS A 93 19.07 -2.14 6.19
N VAL A 94 18.43 -1.52 7.18
CA VAL A 94 17.49 -0.39 7.00
C VAL A 94 17.95 0.62 5.94
N ASP A 95 19.15 1.20 6.09
CA ASP A 95 19.64 2.26 5.18
C ASP A 95 19.73 1.77 3.73
N GLN A 96 20.25 0.55 3.56
CA GLN A 96 20.37 -0.08 2.25
C GLN A 96 18.98 -0.33 1.63
N ILE A 97 18.02 -0.82 2.42
CA ILE A 97 16.64 -1.06 1.96
C ILE A 97 15.99 0.25 1.49
N LEU A 98 16.20 1.34 2.23
CA LEU A 98 15.64 2.65 1.85
C LEU A 98 16.27 3.22 0.59
N ASP A 99 17.60 3.10 0.44
CA ASP A 99 18.31 3.54 -0.76
C ASP A 99 17.84 2.77 -2.00
N ASP A 100 17.76 1.45 -1.89
CA ASP A 100 17.26 0.59 -2.95
C ASP A 100 15.78 0.88 -3.28
N TYR A 101 14.96 1.22 -2.28
CA TYR A 101 13.57 1.62 -2.52
C TYR A 101 13.47 2.98 -3.22
N TYR A 102 14.31 3.95 -2.83
CA TYR A 102 14.39 5.24 -3.49
C TYR A 102 14.74 5.08 -4.97
N GLU A 103 15.79 4.30 -5.28
CA GLU A 103 16.17 4.02 -6.68
C GLU A 103 15.06 3.29 -7.45
N TYR A 104 14.43 2.28 -6.83
CA TYR A 104 13.30 1.59 -7.45
C TYR A 104 12.17 2.56 -7.79
N PHE A 105 11.77 3.41 -6.83
CA PHE A 105 10.62 4.29 -7.01
C PHE A 105 10.89 5.39 -8.04
N ASP A 106 12.13 5.87 -8.13
CA ASP A 106 12.55 6.82 -9.17
C ASP A 106 12.48 6.20 -10.57
N ILE A 107 12.96 4.96 -10.74
CA ILE A 107 12.82 4.24 -12.02
C ILE A 107 11.34 3.99 -12.33
N PHE A 108 10.58 3.54 -11.34
CA PHE A 108 9.17 3.23 -11.50
C PHE A 108 8.34 4.46 -11.91
N ARG A 109 8.58 5.62 -11.29
CA ARG A 109 7.85 6.86 -11.66
C ARG A 109 8.08 7.22 -13.13
N ASN A 110 9.31 7.11 -13.62
CA ASN A 110 9.67 7.45 -14.99
C ASN A 110 9.02 6.50 -16.01
N ILE A 111 8.64 5.29 -15.57
CA ILE A 111 7.91 4.33 -16.39
C ILE A 111 6.43 4.69 -16.49
N ILE A 112 5.79 5.03 -15.37
CA ILE A 112 4.33 5.23 -15.30
C ILE A 112 3.88 6.65 -15.61
N THR A 113 4.78 7.63 -15.67
CA THR A 113 4.44 8.99 -16.07
C THR A 113 4.03 8.99 -17.54
N SER A 114 2.81 9.46 -17.80
CA SER A 114 2.27 9.55 -19.15
C SER A 114 3.18 10.41 -20.02
N PRO A 115 3.47 10.01 -21.27
CA PRO A 115 4.21 10.88 -22.21
C PRO A 115 3.43 12.17 -22.55
N LEU A 116 2.14 12.25 -22.22
CA LEU A 116 1.33 13.47 -22.37
C LEU A 116 1.46 14.42 -21.17
N GLU A 117 1.99 13.94 -20.03
CA GLU A 117 2.24 14.75 -18.84
C GLU A 117 3.72 15.18 -18.82
N GLU A 118 4.06 16.18 -19.63
CA GLU A 118 5.41 16.75 -19.69
C GLU A 118 5.64 17.76 -18.56
N TYR A 119 5.69 17.28 -17.31
CA TYR A 119 6.11 18.09 -16.18
C TYR A 119 7.63 18.01 -15.98
N GLU A 120 8.27 19.16 -15.78
CA GLU A 120 9.66 19.21 -15.33
C GLU A 120 9.80 18.73 -13.88
N GLU A 121 10.94 18.11 -13.56
CA GLU A 121 11.24 17.72 -12.18
C GLU A 121 11.34 18.97 -11.28
N ASN A 122 10.55 18.99 -10.22
CA ASN A 122 10.48 20.10 -9.28
C ASN A 122 10.23 19.58 -7.86
N LYS A 123 11.30 19.06 -7.24
CA LYS A 123 11.25 18.52 -5.87
C LYS A 123 10.81 19.55 -4.84
N ASP A 124 11.13 20.83 -5.04
CA ASP A 124 10.70 21.90 -4.13
C ASP A 124 9.19 22.06 -4.11
N PHE A 125 8.54 22.01 -5.28
CA PHE A 125 7.08 22.00 -5.38
C PHE A 125 6.48 20.74 -4.74
N SER A 126 7.08 19.57 -4.97
CA SER A 126 6.65 18.31 -4.33
C SER A 126 6.72 18.40 -2.80
N ILE A 127 7.80 18.95 -2.24
CA ILE A 127 7.96 19.18 -0.80
C ILE A 127 6.95 20.20 -0.28
N TYR A 128 6.73 21.29 -1.03
CA TYR A 128 5.74 22.31 -0.69
C TYR A 128 4.33 21.72 -0.62
N THR A 129 3.90 20.96 -1.63
CA THR A 129 2.60 20.29 -1.62
C THR A 129 2.51 19.25 -0.51
N THR A 130 3.58 18.51 -0.23
CA THR A 130 3.60 17.57 0.92
C THR A 130 3.34 18.30 2.22
N LYS A 131 4.03 19.43 2.47
CA LYS A 131 3.81 20.28 3.65
C LYS A 131 2.40 20.84 3.71
N PHE A 132 1.84 21.24 2.57
CA PHE A 132 0.45 21.67 2.49
C PHE A 132 -0.52 20.54 2.87
N SER A 133 -0.35 19.34 2.30
CA SER A 133 -1.22 18.19 2.55
C SER A 133 -1.17 17.70 4.00
N ILE A 134 0.01 17.69 4.64
CA ILE A 134 0.11 17.35 6.07
C ILE A 134 -0.52 18.43 6.95
N ASN A 135 -0.35 19.72 6.62
CA ASN A 135 -0.96 20.81 7.38
C ASN A 135 -2.49 20.75 7.28
N PHE A 136 -3.02 20.48 6.08
CA PHE A 136 -4.44 20.20 5.89
C PHE A 136 -4.90 19.04 6.77
N PHE A 137 -4.17 17.92 6.77
CA PHE A 137 -4.50 16.77 7.62
C PHE A 137 -4.52 17.12 9.11
N ILE A 138 -3.53 17.89 9.59
CA ILE A 138 -3.44 18.32 10.99
C ILE A 138 -4.64 19.21 11.34
N GLN A 139 -4.90 20.24 10.54
CA GLN A 139 -5.99 21.19 10.79
C GLN A 139 -7.35 20.50 10.81
N GLU A 140 -7.63 19.61 9.87
CA GLU A 140 -8.89 18.85 9.83
C GLU A 140 -9.08 17.96 11.06
N ASN A 141 -8.00 17.47 11.66
CA ASN A 141 -8.04 16.65 12.86
C ASN A 141 -8.09 17.48 14.16
N GLU A 142 -7.56 18.70 14.17
CA GLU A 142 -7.58 19.61 15.34
C GLU A 142 -8.86 20.46 15.41
N ASN A 143 -9.48 20.77 14.28
CA ASN A 143 -10.67 21.61 14.21
C ASN A 143 -11.98 20.86 14.52
N ASP A 144 -11.91 19.64 15.08
CA ASP A 144 -13.07 18.83 15.48
C ASP A 144 -14.17 18.72 14.41
N LEU A 145 -13.79 18.65 13.12
CA LEU A 145 -14.67 18.11 12.09
C LEU A 145 -14.77 16.60 12.35
N ILE A 146 -15.62 16.25 13.33
CA ILE A 146 -15.89 14.89 13.77
C ILE A 146 -16.67 14.21 12.65
N LEU A 147 -15.94 13.64 11.70
CA LEU A 147 -16.47 12.67 10.78
C LEU A 147 -16.67 11.35 11.54
N PRO A 148 -17.81 10.66 11.34
CA PRO A 148 -17.95 9.29 11.84
C PRO A 148 -16.80 8.42 11.31
N TYR A 149 -16.32 7.47 12.11
CA TYR A 149 -15.14 6.65 11.77
C TYR A 149 -15.27 5.95 10.40
N ASN A 150 -16.46 5.47 10.04
CA ASN A 150 -16.68 4.87 8.72
C ASN A 150 -16.54 5.85 7.55
N PHE A 151 -16.61 7.17 7.75
CA PHE A 151 -16.48 8.19 6.72
C PHE A 151 -15.16 8.97 6.76
N ASP A 152 -14.36 8.84 7.81
CA ASP A 152 -13.09 9.55 7.94
C ASP A 152 -12.01 8.92 7.04
N VAL A 153 -12.07 9.20 5.74
CA VAL A 153 -11.10 8.73 4.74
C VAL A 153 -9.99 9.75 4.44
N ARG A 154 -9.80 10.75 5.30
CA ARG A 154 -8.90 11.89 5.08
C ARG A 154 -7.46 11.47 4.82
N ILE A 155 -6.98 10.46 5.55
CA ILE A 155 -5.63 9.89 5.37
C ILE A 155 -5.38 9.43 3.93
N TYR A 156 -6.39 8.83 3.29
CA TYR A 156 -6.28 8.35 1.92
C TYR A 156 -6.24 9.49 0.91
N GLY A 157 -7.02 10.55 1.13
CA GLY A 157 -6.98 11.76 0.30
C GLY A 157 -5.61 12.42 0.34
N VAL A 158 -5.05 12.60 1.55
CA VAL A 158 -3.72 13.18 1.77
C VAL A 158 -2.64 12.32 1.12
N LEU A 159 -2.66 11.01 1.35
CA LEU A 159 -1.72 10.07 0.76
C LEU A 159 -1.82 10.07 -0.78
N ASN A 160 -3.02 10.18 -1.34
CA ASN A 160 -3.22 10.22 -2.78
C ASN A 160 -2.59 11.48 -3.41
N GLU A 161 -2.77 12.65 -2.81
CA GLU A 161 -2.16 13.89 -3.31
C GLU A 161 -0.64 13.86 -3.19
N ILE A 162 -0.09 13.38 -2.07
CA ILE A 162 1.36 13.21 -1.90
C ILE A 162 1.91 12.26 -2.98
N ASN A 163 1.26 11.12 -3.20
CA ASN A 163 1.67 10.17 -4.23
C ASN A 163 1.63 10.76 -5.64
N ARG A 164 0.59 11.54 -5.96
CA ARG A 164 0.46 12.21 -7.25
C ARG A 164 1.63 13.16 -7.50
N VAL A 165 1.93 14.05 -6.56
CA VAL A 165 3.02 15.02 -6.75
C VAL A 165 4.41 14.37 -6.75
N MET A 166 4.62 13.31 -5.96
CA MET A 166 5.87 12.56 -5.99
C MET A 166 6.11 11.90 -7.36
N LYS A 167 5.05 11.40 -8.00
CA LYS A 167 5.13 10.81 -9.34
C LYS A 167 5.44 11.85 -10.40
N SER A 168 4.74 12.99 -10.40
CA SER A 168 4.91 14.02 -11.43
C SER A 168 6.20 14.84 -11.24
N PHE A 169 6.45 15.37 -10.04
CA PHE A 169 7.50 16.38 -9.81
C PHE A 169 8.75 15.85 -9.12
N GLY A 170 8.83 14.54 -8.84
CA GLY A 170 9.93 13.93 -8.10
C GLY A 170 9.73 14.01 -6.58
N PHE A 171 10.68 13.46 -5.83
CA PHE A 171 10.52 13.24 -4.39
C PHE A 171 11.85 13.16 -3.64
N THR A 172 11.79 13.17 -2.31
CA THR A 172 12.90 12.90 -1.39
C THR A 172 12.69 11.59 -0.62
N LYS A 173 13.77 11.06 -0.02
CA LYS A 173 13.68 9.90 0.89
C LYS A 173 12.70 10.14 2.04
N HIS A 174 12.70 11.35 2.61
CA HIS A 174 11.78 11.74 3.69
C HIS A 174 10.31 11.64 3.25
N GLN A 175 9.98 12.05 2.02
CA GLN A 175 8.64 11.90 1.47
C GLN A 175 8.26 10.42 1.25
N LEU A 176 9.20 9.57 0.82
CA LEU A 176 8.96 8.13 0.72
C LEU A 176 8.69 7.47 2.08
N VAL A 177 9.45 7.85 3.11
CA VAL A 177 9.24 7.33 4.47
C VAL A 177 7.89 7.81 5.02
N LEU A 178 7.55 9.09 4.84
CA LEU A 178 6.23 9.61 5.19
C LEU A 178 5.12 8.85 4.46
N LYS A 179 5.26 8.61 3.15
CA LYS A 179 4.32 7.80 2.35
C LYS A 179 4.11 6.42 2.97
N LEU A 180 5.18 5.73 3.38
CA LEU A 180 5.09 4.41 4.03
C LEU A 180 4.32 4.51 5.35
N VAL A 181 4.65 5.47 6.21
CA VAL A 181 3.96 5.70 7.50
C VAL A 181 2.46 5.91 7.29
N LEU A 182 2.08 6.83 6.39
CA LEU A 182 0.68 7.12 6.06
C LEU A 182 -0.04 5.90 5.48
N SER A 183 0.63 5.15 4.60
CA SER A 183 0.07 3.95 3.96
C SER A 183 -0.22 2.85 4.98
N TYR A 184 0.72 2.57 5.89
CA TYR A 184 0.54 1.55 6.93
C TYR A 184 -0.42 1.98 8.03
N PHE A 185 -0.45 3.27 8.39
CA PHE A 185 -1.51 3.79 9.23
C PHE A 185 -2.88 3.60 8.57
N GLY A 186 -3.04 3.93 7.29
CA GLY A 186 -4.28 3.70 6.54
C GLY A 186 -4.72 2.24 6.58
N ARG A 187 -3.80 1.30 6.31
CA ARG A 187 -4.10 -0.14 6.39
C ARG A 187 -4.54 -0.60 7.77
N MET A 188 -3.91 -0.11 8.82
CA MET A 188 -4.31 -0.36 10.21
C MET A 188 -5.69 0.27 10.49
N TYR A 189 -5.89 1.49 10.00
CA TYR A 189 -7.08 2.28 10.19
C TYR A 189 -8.33 1.61 9.59
N GLU A 190 -8.22 0.86 8.49
CA GLU A 190 -9.36 0.07 8.00
C GLU A 190 -9.94 -0.87 9.07
N TYR A 191 -9.11 -1.46 9.93
CA TYR A 191 -9.59 -2.31 11.03
C TYR A 191 -10.27 -1.50 12.11
N PHE A 192 -9.73 -0.33 12.45
CA PHE A 192 -10.38 0.58 13.38
C PHE A 192 -11.74 1.03 12.84
N ARG A 193 -11.85 1.38 11.55
CA ARG A 193 -13.14 1.70 10.93
C ARG A 193 -14.13 0.56 11.10
N PHE A 194 -13.72 -0.68 10.86
CA PHE A 194 -14.59 -1.84 11.05
C PHE A 194 -15.03 -2.01 12.51
N LEU A 195 -14.08 -1.98 13.46
CA LEU A 195 -14.35 -2.18 14.90
C LEU A 195 -15.20 -1.07 15.51
N LEU A 196 -14.90 0.19 15.16
CA LEU A 196 -15.55 1.38 15.70
C LEU A 196 -16.89 1.71 15.02
N SER A 197 -17.24 1.02 13.93
CA SER A 197 -18.55 1.17 13.28
C SER A 197 -19.63 0.25 13.86
N THR A 198 -19.31 -0.55 14.88
CA THR A 198 -20.25 -1.46 15.51
C THR A 198 -21.11 -0.73 16.57
N GLU A 199 -22.36 -1.14 16.77
CA GLU A 199 -23.28 -0.47 17.71
C GLU A 199 -22.81 -0.50 19.17
N ASN A 200 -21.98 -1.48 19.54
CA ASN A 200 -21.37 -1.60 20.86
C ASN A 200 -19.87 -1.34 20.76
N ILE A 201 -19.50 -0.07 20.57
CA ILE A 201 -18.10 0.33 20.53
C ILE A 201 -17.46 0.02 21.88
N ASP A 202 -16.51 -0.91 21.88
CA ASP A 202 -15.64 -1.14 23.03
C ASP A 202 -14.69 0.06 23.16
N LYS A 203 -14.77 0.76 24.31
CA LYS A 203 -13.92 1.93 24.61
C LYS A 203 -12.44 1.65 24.42
N ILE A 204 -12.02 0.39 24.62
CA ILE A 204 -10.64 -0.03 24.42
C ILE A 204 -10.17 0.25 22.97
N TRP A 205 -11.05 0.09 21.98
CA TRP A 205 -10.70 0.36 20.58
C TRP A 205 -10.64 1.85 20.26
N GLU A 206 -11.47 2.68 20.89
CA GLU A 206 -11.44 4.14 20.75
C GLU A 206 -10.16 4.73 21.35
N GLU A 207 -9.81 4.30 22.56
CA GLU A 207 -8.56 4.70 23.24
C GLU A 207 -7.36 4.28 22.40
N LYS A 208 -7.32 3.01 21.96
CA LYS A 208 -6.23 2.51 21.12
C LYS A 208 -6.12 3.24 19.79
N PHE A 209 -7.24 3.58 19.14
CA PHE A 209 -7.22 4.36 17.92
C PHE A 209 -6.67 5.76 18.17
N SER A 210 -7.12 6.42 19.24
CA SER A 210 -6.68 7.75 19.64
C SER A 210 -5.17 7.79 19.87
N ASP A 211 -4.61 6.79 20.58
CA ASP A 211 -3.16 6.66 20.80
C ASP A 211 -2.37 6.60 19.48
N TYR A 212 -2.78 5.74 18.54
CA TYR A 212 -2.09 5.66 17.25
C TYR A 212 -2.26 6.91 16.40
N LYS A 213 -3.44 7.53 16.47
CA LYS A 213 -3.73 8.76 15.77
C LYS A 213 -2.87 9.90 16.29
N GLU A 214 -2.70 10.02 17.60
CA GLU A 214 -1.79 10.99 18.21
C GLU A 214 -0.33 10.77 17.80
N LYS A 215 0.13 9.51 17.78
CA LYS A 215 1.47 9.17 17.28
C LYS A 215 1.66 9.58 15.83
N LEU A 216 0.67 9.30 14.97
CA LEU A 216 0.69 9.75 13.58
C LEU A 216 0.76 11.28 13.50
N LEU A 217 -0.13 11.98 14.21
CA LEU A 217 -0.20 13.44 14.21
C LEU A 217 1.12 14.07 14.68
N SER A 218 1.75 13.50 15.71
CA SER A 218 3.07 13.92 16.18
C SER A 218 4.14 13.73 15.11
N ASN A 219 4.16 12.56 14.45
CA ASN A 219 5.10 12.29 13.35
C ASN A 219 4.93 13.28 12.18
N VAL A 220 3.71 13.47 11.68
CA VAL A 220 3.47 14.39 10.54
C VAL A 220 3.77 15.85 10.90
N LYS A 221 3.48 16.28 12.14
CA LYS A 221 3.86 17.62 12.64
C LYS A 221 5.38 17.82 12.67
N SER A 222 6.13 16.74 12.92
CA SER A 222 7.59 16.76 12.97
C SER A 222 8.26 16.64 11.59
N PHE A 223 7.50 16.56 10.50
CA PHE A 223 8.04 16.37 9.15
C PHE A 223 9.10 17.44 8.81
N SER A 224 10.31 16.96 8.54
CA SER A 224 11.46 17.77 8.16
C SER A 224 12.36 16.98 7.21
N LEU A 225 13.32 17.66 6.58
CA LEU A 225 14.33 17.03 5.71
C LEU A 225 15.59 16.61 6.49
N GLU A 226 15.49 16.48 7.81
CA GLU A 226 16.56 16.04 8.70
C GLU A 226 16.57 14.52 8.82
N GLU A 227 17.74 13.91 9.04
CA GLU A 227 17.88 12.45 9.18
C GLU A 227 17.12 11.90 10.40
N SER A 228 17.01 12.70 11.45
CA SER A 228 16.25 12.35 12.65
C SER A 228 14.77 12.05 12.35
N TYR A 229 14.19 12.71 11.35
CA TYR A 229 12.83 12.41 10.92
C TYR A 229 12.70 11.01 10.34
N ILE A 230 13.67 10.55 9.54
CA ILE A 230 13.67 9.21 8.96
C ILE A 230 13.67 8.17 10.07
N ASN A 231 14.62 8.25 11.00
CA ASN A 231 14.76 7.29 12.10
C ASN A 231 13.48 7.20 12.95
N ASN A 232 12.95 8.34 13.40
CA ASN A 232 11.73 8.38 14.20
C ASN A 232 10.51 7.82 13.43
N SER A 233 10.45 8.07 12.12
CA SER A 233 9.36 7.60 11.27
C SER A 233 9.45 6.10 10.99
N LEU A 234 10.64 5.54 10.90
CA LEU A 234 10.84 4.10 10.73
C LEU A 234 10.45 3.30 11.97
N GLU A 235 10.75 3.83 13.17
CA GLU A 235 10.29 3.24 14.43
C GLU A 235 8.76 3.22 14.49
N LEU A 236 8.11 4.33 14.12
CA LEU A 236 6.65 4.40 14.06
C LEU A 236 6.07 3.47 12.98
N LEU A 237 6.69 3.41 11.79
CA LEU A 237 6.30 2.51 10.72
C LEU A 237 6.34 1.05 11.19
N PHE A 238 7.41 0.65 11.88
CA PHE A 238 7.51 -0.69 12.47
C PHE A 238 6.35 -0.96 13.44
N GLU A 239 6.00 0.00 14.29
CA GLU A 239 4.86 -0.11 15.19
C GLU A 239 3.53 -0.31 14.44
N PHE A 240 3.25 0.52 13.42
CA PHE A 240 2.05 0.40 12.60
C PHE A 240 1.99 -0.92 11.82
N CYS A 241 3.11 -1.37 11.25
CA CYS A 241 3.20 -2.67 10.59
C CYS A 241 2.85 -3.80 11.56
N ARG A 242 3.42 -3.79 12.77
CA ARG A 242 3.16 -4.82 13.80
C ARG A 242 1.70 -4.84 14.21
N GLU A 243 1.10 -3.69 14.51
CA GLU A 243 -0.30 -3.66 14.91
C GLU A 243 -1.23 -4.05 13.76
N TRP A 244 -0.95 -3.59 12.53
CA TRP A 244 -1.71 -4.03 11.34
C TRP A 244 -1.66 -5.56 11.15
N ARG A 245 -0.49 -6.19 11.31
CA ARG A 245 -0.37 -7.65 11.27
C ARG A 245 -1.09 -8.32 12.44
N THR A 246 -1.10 -7.71 13.61
CA THR A 246 -1.85 -8.18 14.79
C THR A 246 -3.36 -8.14 14.54
N PHE A 247 -3.87 -7.07 13.92
CA PHE A 247 -5.27 -7.01 13.50
C PHE A 247 -5.62 -8.10 12.50
N PHE A 248 -4.76 -8.36 11.51
CA PHE A 248 -4.97 -9.47 10.58
C PHE A 248 -5.03 -10.83 11.29
N MET A 249 -4.20 -11.08 12.31
CA MET A 249 -4.29 -12.32 13.09
C MET A 249 -5.59 -12.42 13.89
N ARG A 250 -6.11 -11.29 14.41
CA ARG A 250 -7.35 -11.25 15.19
C ARG A 250 -8.61 -11.39 14.33
N LEU A 251 -8.62 -10.75 13.16
CA LEU A 251 -9.85 -10.50 12.40
C LEU A 251 -9.82 -11.05 10.97
N LEU A 252 -8.68 -11.61 10.53
CA LEU A 252 -8.38 -11.93 9.13
C LEU A 252 -8.47 -10.69 8.23
N GLU A 253 -8.45 -10.87 6.91
CA GLU A 253 -8.77 -9.78 5.99
C GLU A 253 -10.21 -9.30 6.25
N ILE A 254 -10.37 -8.00 6.51
CA ILE A 254 -11.68 -7.37 6.60
C ILE A 254 -12.42 -7.70 5.31
N PRO A 255 -13.64 -8.27 5.37
CA PRO A 255 -14.45 -8.46 4.20
C PRO A 255 -14.62 -7.10 3.52
N ARG A 256 -13.95 -6.91 2.39
CA ARG A 256 -14.38 -5.87 1.45
C ARG A 256 -15.82 -6.26 1.13
N GLY A 257 -16.77 -5.37 1.42
CA GLY A 257 -18.20 -5.59 1.18
C GLY A 257 -18.42 -6.25 -0.18
N PRO A 258 -19.54 -6.97 -0.37
CA PRO A 258 -19.71 -7.95 -1.46
C PRO A 258 -19.00 -7.44 -2.69
N LYS A 259 -17.93 -8.15 -3.10
CA LYS A 259 -17.28 -7.85 -4.37
C LYS A 259 -18.44 -7.72 -5.33
N VAL A 260 -18.67 -6.50 -5.85
CA VAL A 260 -19.36 -6.39 -7.11
C VAL A 260 -18.49 -7.26 -7.98
N GLU A 261 -18.92 -8.51 -8.21
CA GLU A 261 -18.31 -9.37 -9.18
C GLU A 261 -18.20 -8.44 -10.38
N LYS A 262 -16.97 -8.07 -10.73
CA LYS A 262 -16.71 -7.51 -12.05
C LYS A 262 -17.41 -8.51 -12.94
N GLY A 263 -18.58 -8.13 -13.47
CA GLY A 263 -19.56 -9.09 -13.94
C GLY A 263 -18.81 -10.10 -14.77
N THR A 264 -18.92 -11.38 -14.42
CA THR A 264 -18.34 -12.49 -15.19
C THR A 264 -18.42 -12.06 -16.64
N ALA A 265 -17.29 -11.74 -17.25
CA ALA A 265 -17.27 -11.13 -18.55
C ALA A 265 -17.99 -12.12 -19.45
N ILE A 266 -19.24 -11.81 -19.80
CA ILE A 266 -20.08 -12.68 -20.60
C ILE A 266 -19.27 -12.87 -21.87
N PRO A 267 -18.83 -14.11 -22.18
CA PRO A 267 -18.06 -14.36 -23.38
C PRO A 267 -18.75 -13.70 -24.56
N SER A 268 -18.01 -13.02 -25.44
CA SER A 268 -18.58 -12.16 -26.47
C SER A 268 -19.64 -12.85 -27.33
N ASN A 269 -19.50 -14.16 -27.53
CA ASN A 269 -20.49 -15.02 -28.17
C ASN A 269 -21.82 -15.09 -27.41
N VAL A 270 -21.79 -15.23 -26.07
CA VAL A 270 -23.00 -15.26 -25.24
C VAL A 270 -23.68 -13.89 -25.20
N ARG A 271 -22.90 -12.79 -25.28
CA ARG A 271 -23.45 -11.43 -25.35
C ARG A 271 -24.17 -11.17 -26.68
N GLN A 272 -23.59 -11.61 -27.79
CA GLN A 272 -24.25 -11.54 -29.11
C GLN A 272 -25.52 -12.37 -29.17
N GLU A 273 -25.51 -13.60 -28.65
CA GLU A 273 -26.71 -14.44 -28.62
C GLU A 273 -27.86 -13.81 -27.79
N LEU A 274 -27.53 -13.19 -26.66
CA LEU A 274 -28.49 -12.46 -25.84
C LEU A 274 -29.05 -11.22 -26.54
N ASP A 275 -28.20 -10.43 -27.19
CA ASP A 275 -28.63 -9.23 -27.92
C ASP A 275 -29.53 -9.61 -29.11
N GLU A 276 -29.22 -10.70 -29.82
CA GLU A 276 -30.06 -11.23 -30.90
C GLU A 276 -31.40 -11.76 -30.38
N MET A 277 -31.41 -12.48 -29.25
CA MET A 277 -32.64 -12.96 -28.63
C MET A 277 -33.54 -11.80 -28.19
N VAL A 278 -32.98 -10.79 -27.54
CA VAL A 278 -33.73 -9.62 -27.08
C VAL A 278 -34.28 -8.83 -28.28
N THR A 279 -33.48 -8.64 -29.32
CA THR A 279 -33.91 -7.94 -30.54
C THR A 279 -35.05 -8.68 -31.24
N LYS A 280 -34.98 -10.02 -31.36
CA LYS A 280 -36.07 -10.83 -31.93
C LYS A 280 -37.35 -10.73 -31.09
N LEU A 281 -37.23 -10.73 -29.77
CA LEU A 281 -38.36 -10.71 -28.84
C LEU A 281 -39.03 -9.33 -28.77
N ILE A 282 -38.27 -8.26 -28.99
CA ILE A 282 -38.80 -6.90 -29.14
C ILE A 282 -39.51 -6.76 -30.48
N ASN A 283 -38.89 -7.22 -31.58
CA ASN A 283 -39.48 -7.12 -32.91
C ASN A 283 -40.77 -7.94 -33.03
N SER A 284 -40.82 -9.16 -32.48
CA SER A 284 -42.05 -9.96 -32.49
C SER A 284 -43.19 -9.31 -31.70
N LYS A 285 -42.88 -8.60 -30.61
CA LYS A 285 -43.87 -7.86 -29.81
C LYS A 285 -44.32 -6.53 -30.45
N LEU A 286 -43.53 -6.01 -31.39
CA LEU A 286 -43.90 -4.82 -32.16
C LEU A 286 -44.78 -5.22 -33.36
N GLU A 287 -44.47 -6.33 -34.03
CA GLU A 287 -45.30 -6.90 -35.10
C GLU A 287 -46.67 -7.37 -34.57
N GLU A 288 -46.75 -8.01 -33.39
CA GLU A 288 -48.02 -8.37 -32.74
C GLU A 288 -48.89 -7.16 -32.29
N LYS A 289 -48.35 -5.93 -32.35
CA LYS A 289 -49.10 -4.70 -32.03
C LYS A 289 -49.59 -3.95 -33.27
N GLU A 290 -49.18 -4.36 -34.46
CA GLU A 290 -49.58 -3.74 -35.73
C GLU A 290 -50.65 -4.56 -36.49
N ASP A 291 -51.04 -5.72 -35.97
CA ASP A 291 -52.24 -6.49 -36.35
C ASP A 291 -53.42 -6.27 -35.39
#